data_AF-A0AAJ7E003-F1
#
_entry.id   AF-A0AAJ7E003-F1
#
_cell.length_a   1.000
_cell.length_b   1.000
_cell.length_c   1.000
_cell.angle_alpha   90.00
_cell.angle_beta   90.00
_cell.angle_gamma   90.00
#
_symmetry.space_group_name_H-M   'P 1'
#
loop_
_entity.id
_entity.type
_entity.pdbx_description
1 polymer ?
#
loop_
_entity_poly.entity_id
_entity_poly.type
_entity_poly.pdbx_seq_one_letter_code
_entity_poly.pdbx_strand_id
1 'polypeptide(L)'
;MCKFLISTILCSLSFYIPPARSTYCWIDVNKDFNERQPLVLQSNSNEFLYPSKSFSSDLKFTFCESLRIACPQDNITVFSSKLNISEATLKCYGLLFFNVAGTGYSAPVKRISCAQPPLAEANTTSITCPNGTIAHIGFRLQNSGFLPTIDEICHNETLGQTHWAHSKVPISIRKRQRELGLPTYSTGPFYQNISMNPWIFTKQNQQSRLRTLLNSTALVDIYIPNAGDSYLVESMLVPKEDMFYQAQQRSTFFYINTVPVWKSIRDQNWNLVEQIVRKVASKQPIELDVWTGGIGNLTLNNSQGNATTITLATNGEGNDVVPVPRFLFKYVMNKIANTGIVFITVNNPHVTAITVSDILCQTYAKCAILYPQFNIAIQGYTYCCTVDSGSQFFNIADNLGLPTFPTAQPLI
;
A
#
# COMPACT_ATOMS: atom_id res chain seq x y z
N MET A 1 49.92 -61.51 53.01
CA MET A 1 49.35 -61.66 51.65
C MET A 1 47.85 -61.81 51.85
N CYS A 2 46.93 -60.98 51.37
CA CYS A 2 46.86 -60.16 50.17
C CYS A 2 46.00 -58.91 50.47
N LYS A 3 46.40 -57.73 49.96
CA LYS A 3 45.66 -56.45 50.02
C LYS A 3 44.72 -56.36 48.82
N PHE A 4 43.46 -55.94 48.98
CA PHE A 4 42.66 -55.28 47.93
C PHE A 4 41.55 -54.47 48.63
N LEU A 5 41.74 -53.16 48.84
CA LEU A 5 41.29 -52.03 48.01
C LEU A 5 39.76 -51.95 47.83
N ILE A 6 39.15 -51.11 48.67
CA ILE A 6 37.79 -50.59 48.54
C ILE A 6 37.83 -49.56 47.40
N SER A 7 37.16 -49.87 46.28
CA SER A 7 36.89 -48.90 45.21
C SER A 7 35.44 -48.44 45.33
N THR A 8 35.25 -47.24 45.87
CA THR A 8 33.99 -46.49 45.79
C THR A 8 33.77 -46.06 44.34
N ILE A 9 32.86 -46.74 43.65
CA ILE A 9 32.37 -46.32 42.35
C ILE A 9 31.42 -45.14 42.58
N LEU A 10 31.94 -43.92 42.44
CA LEU A 10 31.12 -42.74 42.22
C LEU A 10 30.46 -42.89 40.85
N CYS A 11 29.18 -43.24 40.83
CA CYS A 11 28.36 -43.16 39.64
C CYS A 11 28.09 -41.67 39.37
N SER A 12 29.02 -41.01 38.68
CA SER A 12 28.76 -39.70 38.11
C SER A 12 27.69 -39.88 37.04
N LEU A 13 26.44 -39.62 37.40
CA LEU A 13 25.38 -39.28 36.47
C LEU A 13 25.87 -38.05 35.68
N SER A 14 26.52 -38.32 34.55
CA SER A 14 26.58 -37.37 33.46
C SER A 14 25.14 -37.20 32.99
N PHE A 15 24.41 -36.27 33.61
CA PHE A 15 23.28 -35.63 32.95
C PHE A 15 23.86 -35.07 31.65
N TYR A 16 23.68 -35.82 30.56
CA TYR A 16 23.66 -35.25 29.23
C TYR A 16 22.53 -34.24 29.27
N ILE A 17 22.84 -33.00 29.65
CA ILE A 17 21.99 -31.86 29.35
C ILE A 17 22.12 -31.74 27.83
N PRO A 18 21.13 -32.18 27.03
CA PRO A 18 21.19 -31.88 25.61
C PRO A 18 21.36 -30.36 25.51
N PRO A 19 22.30 -29.85 24.69
CA PRO A 19 22.43 -28.42 24.50
C PRO A 19 21.03 -27.89 24.20
N ALA A 20 20.58 -26.87 24.94
CA ALA A 20 19.23 -26.34 24.85
C ALA A 20 18.86 -26.20 23.37
N ARG A 21 18.12 -27.19 22.84
CA ARG A 21 17.70 -27.15 21.45
C ARG A 21 16.86 -25.91 21.38
N SER A 22 17.22 -24.94 20.53
CA SER A 22 16.34 -23.80 20.29
C SER A 22 15.01 -24.38 19.81
N THR A 23 14.03 -24.43 20.73
CA THR A 23 12.65 -24.89 20.49
C THR A 23 11.87 -23.89 19.64
N TYR A 24 12.55 -22.83 19.20
CA TYR A 24 12.01 -21.76 18.40
C TYR A 24 12.68 -21.72 17.03
N CYS A 25 11.89 -21.36 16.04
CA CYS A 25 12.35 -20.92 14.74
C CYS A 25 12.15 -19.42 14.65
N TRP A 26 13.12 -18.75 14.03
CA TRP A 26 13.10 -17.33 13.78
C TRP A 26 13.26 -17.09 12.29
N ILE A 27 12.49 -16.15 11.75
CA ILE A 27 12.64 -15.65 10.40
C ILE A 27 12.81 -14.14 10.51
N ASP A 28 13.99 -13.61 10.21
CA ASP A 28 14.15 -12.19 9.93
C ASP A 28 13.71 -11.96 8.49
N VAL A 29 12.51 -11.42 8.32
CA VAL A 29 11.89 -11.22 7.00
C VAL A 29 12.74 -10.31 6.10
N ASN A 30 13.65 -9.51 6.64
CA ASN A 30 14.52 -8.64 5.85
C ASN A 30 15.84 -9.31 5.41
N LYS A 31 16.18 -10.50 5.94
CA LYS A 31 17.48 -11.14 5.70
C LYS A 31 17.40 -12.60 5.27
N ASP A 32 16.37 -13.31 5.72
CA ASP A 32 16.29 -14.76 5.57
C ASP A 32 15.57 -15.18 4.29
N PHE A 33 14.84 -14.28 3.63
CA PHE A 33 14.28 -14.55 2.30
C PHE A 33 15.28 -14.24 1.18
N ASN A 34 15.13 -14.94 0.06
CA ASN A 34 15.83 -14.63 -1.19
C ASN A 34 14.93 -13.80 -2.13
N GLU A 35 15.47 -13.38 -3.29
CA GLU A 35 14.76 -12.50 -4.24
C GLU A 35 13.47 -13.08 -4.83
N ARG A 36 13.32 -14.43 -4.83
CA ARG A 36 12.11 -15.15 -5.26
C ARG A 36 11.31 -15.62 -4.05
N GLN A 37 11.18 -14.72 -3.07
CA GLN A 37 10.44 -14.94 -1.86
C GLN A 37 8.99 -15.41 -2.15
N PRO A 38 8.55 -16.52 -1.53
CA PRO A 38 7.14 -16.89 -1.50
C PRO A 38 6.31 -15.90 -0.70
N LEU A 39 5.01 -15.81 -0.98
CA LEU A 39 4.09 -15.11 -0.09
C LEU A 39 4.09 -15.78 1.28
N VAL A 40 4.11 -14.99 2.35
CA VAL A 40 4.16 -15.47 3.74
C VAL A 40 2.81 -15.21 4.38
N LEU A 41 2.08 -16.28 4.67
CA LEU A 41 0.68 -16.26 5.06
C LEU A 41 0.48 -16.88 6.45
N GLN A 42 -0.58 -16.46 7.13
CA GLN A 42 -1.04 -17.09 8.36
C GLN A 42 -1.41 -18.55 8.11
N SER A 43 -1.25 -19.41 9.12
CA SER A 43 -1.50 -20.84 8.96
C SER A 43 -2.98 -21.21 8.85
N ASN A 44 -3.85 -20.40 9.46
CA ASN A 44 -5.28 -20.66 9.63
C ASN A 44 -6.20 -19.70 8.87
N SER A 45 -5.65 -18.73 8.14
CA SER A 45 -6.42 -17.78 7.33
C SER A 45 -5.74 -17.51 5.99
N ASN A 46 -6.45 -16.83 5.09
CA ASN A 46 -5.87 -16.34 3.82
C ASN A 46 -5.45 -14.88 3.97
N GLU A 47 -4.56 -14.62 4.93
CA GLU A 47 -4.02 -13.30 5.23
C GLU A 47 -2.49 -13.36 5.27
N PHE A 48 -1.85 -12.25 4.95
CA PHE A 48 -0.40 -12.11 5.14
C PHE A 48 -0.07 -12.21 6.63
N LEU A 49 1.04 -12.88 6.93
CA LEU A 49 1.57 -12.96 8.29
C LEU A 49 2.60 -11.85 8.48
N TYR A 50 2.41 -10.97 9.45
CA TYR A 50 3.34 -9.89 9.77
C TYR A 50 3.98 -10.08 11.15
N PRO A 51 5.16 -9.49 11.40
CA PRO A 51 5.67 -9.34 12.77
C PRO A 51 4.66 -8.59 13.64
N SER A 52 4.44 -9.09 14.86
CA SER A 52 3.43 -8.57 15.79
C SER A 52 3.86 -7.31 16.54
N LYS A 53 5.08 -6.82 16.33
CA LYS A 53 5.66 -5.65 17.02
C LYS A 53 6.11 -4.58 16.04
N SER A 54 5.87 -3.33 16.42
CA SER A 54 6.18 -2.11 15.64
C SER A 54 7.58 -2.05 15.01
N PHE A 55 8.59 -2.44 15.78
CA PHE A 55 9.99 -2.33 15.39
C PHE A 55 10.69 -3.69 15.24
N SER A 56 9.94 -4.76 14.96
CA SER A 56 10.50 -6.08 14.68
C SER A 56 10.33 -6.47 13.21
N SER A 57 11.37 -7.09 12.65
CA SER A 57 11.32 -7.80 11.37
C SER A 57 11.24 -9.31 11.57
N ASP A 58 11.04 -9.76 12.81
CA ASP A 58 11.19 -11.16 13.18
C ASP A 58 9.82 -11.83 13.33
N LEU A 59 9.68 -12.97 12.65
CA LEU A 59 8.60 -13.93 12.93
C LEU A 59 9.17 -15.02 13.85
N LYS A 60 8.57 -15.17 15.03
CA LYS A 60 8.96 -16.18 16.01
C LYS A 60 7.93 -17.30 16.00
N PHE A 61 8.40 -18.53 15.86
CA PHE A 61 7.58 -19.74 15.92
C PHE A 61 8.07 -20.64 17.03
N THR A 62 7.16 -21.17 17.82
CA THR A 62 7.40 -22.28 18.74
C THR A 62 7.45 -23.60 17.99
N PHE A 63 7.98 -24.65 18.61
CA PHE A 63 8.07 -25.97 17.99
C PHE A 63 6.70 -26.44 17.50
N CYS A 64 6.65 -26.98 16.28
CA CYS A 64 5.43 -27.37 15.55
C CYS A 64 4.46 -26.24 15.17
N GLU A 65 4.68 -25.00 15.60
CA GLU A 65 3.92 -23.86 15.08
C GLU A 65 4.20 -23.68 13.59
N SER A 66 3.21 -23.20 12.86
CA SER A 66 3.21 -23.21 11.41
C SER A 66 2.88 -21.85 10.80
N LEU A 67 3.34 -21.67 9.57
CA LEU A 67 2.92 -20.63 8.65
C LEU A 67 2.65 -21.27 7.28
N ARG A 68 1.96 -20.54 6.41
CA ARG A 68 1.74 -20.96 5.03
C ARG A 68 2.61 -20.15 4.08
N ILE A 69 3.10 -20.81 3.03
CA ILE A 69 3.75 -20.15 1.91
C ILE A 69 3.02 -20.42 0.61
N ALA A 70 3.06 -19.45 -0.30
CA ALA A 70 2.47 -19.59 -1.63
C ALA A 70 3.34 -18.98 -2.73
N CYS A 71 3.33 -19.64 -3.88
CA CYS A 71 3.92 -19.24 -5.14
C CYS A 71 2.80 -19.13 -6.19
N PRO A 72 2.14 -17.95 -6.30
CA PRO A 72 1.04 -17.74 -7.21
C PRO A 72 1.42 -18.09 -8.65
N GLN A 73 0.59 -18.90 -9.31
CA GLN A 73 0.78 -19.36 -10.70
C GLN A 73 2.14 -20.04 -10.98
N ASP A 74 2.83 -20.52 -9.94
CA ASP A 74 4.14 -21.15 -10.06
C ASP A 74 4.36 -22.21 -8.96
N ASN A 75 5.60 -22.69 -8.82
CA ASN A 75 5.96 -23.82 -8.00
C ASN A 75 6.95 -23.43 -6.91
N ILE A 76 6.82 -24.07 -5.75
CA ILE A 76 7.78 -23.97 -4.67
C ILE A 76 9.06 -24.71 -5.07
N THR A 77 10.20 -24.18 -4.67
CA THR A 77 11.53 -24.75 -4.83
C THR A 77 12.18 -24.87 -3.46
N VAL A 78 12.82 -26.00 -3.19
CA VAL A 78 13.57 -26.24 -1.95
C VAL A 78 14.98 -26.69 -2.32
N PHE A 79 16.01 -25.98 -1.84
CA PHE A 79 17.40 -26.17 -2.30
C PHE A 79 17.54 -26.14 -3.84
N SER A 80 16.76 -25.27 -4.50
CA SER A 80 16.67 -25.17 -5.96
C SER A 80 16.01 -26.38 -6.66
N SER A 81 15.58 -27.41 -5.93
CA SER A 81 14.76 -28.50 -6.48
C SER A 81 13.30 -28.07 -6.53
N LYS A 82 12.70 -28.12 -7.72
CA LYS A 82 11.28 -27.78 -7.94
C LYS A 82 10.36 -28.83 -7.31
N LEU A 83 9.40 -28.37 -6.54
CA LEU A 83 8.29 -29.17 -6.04
C LEU A 83 7.07 -28.89 -6.91
N ASN A 84 6.30 -29.91 -7.31
CA ASN A 84 5.09 -29.74 -8.12
C ASN A 84 3.89 -29.28 -7.28
N ILE A 85 4.12 -28.31 -6.39
CA ILE A 85 3.12 -27.69 -5.52
C ILE A 85 3.36 -26.18 -5.49
N SER A 86 2.28 -25.41 -5.47
CA SER A 86 2.29 -23.94 -5.43
C SER A 86 2.08 -23.38 -4.02
N GLU A 87 1.58 -24.19 -3.09
CA GLU A 87 1.33 -23.81 -1.70
C GLU A 87 1.83 -24.90 -0.76
N ALA A 88 2.38 -24.50 0.40
CA ALA A 88 2.82 -25.44 1.43
C ALA A 88 2.66 -24.87 2.83
N THR A 89 2.49 -25.75 3.81
CA THR A 89 2.62 -25.39 5.24
C THR A 89 4.06 -25.63 5.69
N LEU A 90 4.67 -24.61 6.28
CA LEU A 90 5.97 -24.72 6.93
C LEU A 90 5.75 -24.93 8.43
N LYS A 91 6.33 -25.98 9.00
CA LYS A 91 6.28 -26.26 10.45
C LYS A 91 7.64 -26.05 11.07
N CYS A 92 7.70 -25.30 12.17
CA CYS A 92 8.94 -25.08 12.88
C CYS A 92 9.51 -26.40 13.44
N TYR A 93 10.74 -26.74 13.01
CA TYR A 93 11.46 -27.94 13.45
C TYR A 93 12.55 -27.63 14.49
N GLY A 94 13.06 -26.39 14.52
CA GLY A 94 14.12 -25.90 15.40
C GLY A 94 15.39 -25.52 14.64
N LEU A 95 16.32 -24.80 15.30
CA LEU A 95 17.62 -24.39 14.72
C LEU A 95 17.52 -23.65 13.36
N LEU A 96 16.47 -22.85 13.16
CA LEU A 96 16.11 -22.12 11.91
C LEU A 96 15.53 -22.97 10.77
N PHE A 97 15.33 -24.27 10.97
CA PHE A 97 14.76 -25.16 9.95
C PHE A 97 13.24 -25.25 10.06
N PHE A 98 12.61 -25.26 8.88
CA PHE A 98 11.19 -25.52 8.71
C PHE A 98 11.00 -26.81 7.92
N ASN A 99 10.17 -27.69 8.44
CA ASN A 99 9.66 -28.83 7.69
C ASN A 99 8.63 -28.35 6.67
N VAL A 100 8.80 -28.74 5.41
CA VAL A 100 7.83 -28.48 4.35
C VAL A 100 6.83 -29.64 4.35
N ALA A 101 5.62 -29.40 4.87
CA ALA A 101 4.65 -30.46 5.12
C ALA A 101 4.31 -31.23 3.84
N GLY A 102 4.34 -32.56 3.92
CA GLY A 102 3.98 -33.46 2.81
C GLY A 102 5.09 -33.74 1.79
N THR A 103 6.29 -33.17 1.93
CA THR A 103 7.35 -33.29 0.89
C THR A 103 8.63 -33.95 1.38
N GLY A 104 8.74 -34.26 2.68
CA GLY A 104 9.95 -34.84 3.29
C GLY A 104 11.11 -33.86 3.46
N TYR A 105 11.03 -32.66 2.89
CA TYR A 105 12.07 -31.65 3.00
C TYR A 105 12.03 -30.92 4.34
N SER A 106 13.21 -30.60 4.87
CA SER A 106 13.40 -29.62 5.94
C SER A 106 14.52 -28.68 5.54
N ALA A 107 14.25 -27.37 5.56
CA ALA A 107 15.18 -26.37 5.06
C ALA A 107 15.05 -25.05 5.84
N PRO A 108 16.11 -24.23 5.92
CA PRO A 108 15.96 -22.85 6.33
C PRO A 108 15.18 -22.08 5.26
N VAL A 109 14.46 -21.03 5.67
CA VAL A 109 13.58 -20.25 4.77
C VAL A 109 14.32 -19.68 3.56
N LYS A 110 15.60 -19.33 3.70
CA LYS A 110 16.47 -18.87 2.60
C LYS A 110 16.58 -19.86 1.43
N ARG A 111 16.35 -21.14 1.69
CA ARG A 111 16.41 -22.23 0.72
C ARG A 111 15.01 -22.65 0.22
N ILE A 112 13.96 -21.92 0.59
CA ILE A 112 12.58 -22.12 0.15
C ILE A 112 12.16 -20.89 -0.64
N SER A 113 11.86 -21.07 -1.93
CA SER A 113 11.52 -19.98 -2.85
C SER A 113 10.49 -20.37 -3.89
N CYS A 114 9.93 -19.40 -4.58
CA CYS A 114 9.23 -19.66 -5.83
C CYS A 114 10.23 -19.86 -6.99
N ALA A 115 9.83 -20.56 -8.04
CA ALA A 115 10.68 -20.67 -9.23
C ALA A 115 10.80 -19.30 -9.94
N GLN A 116 9.78 -18.47 -9.86
CA GLN A 116 9.70 -17.07 -10.31
C GLN A 116 9.09 -16.19 -9.22
N PRO A 117 9.41 -14.88 -9.18
CA PRO A 117 8.78 -13.96 -8.24
C PRO A 117 7.25 -13.96 -8.36
N PRO A 118 6.49 -13.92 -7.24
CA PRO A 118 5.04 -13.79 -7.28
C PRO A 118 4.58 -12.59 -8.11
N LEU A 119 3.70 -12.84 -9.09
CA LEU A 119 3.13 -11.81 -9.95
C LEU A 119 1.71 -11.48 -9.48
N ALA A 120 1.42 -10.19 -9.29
CA ALA A 120 0.10 -9.72 -8.95
C ALA A 120 -0.77 -9.54 -10.21
N GLU A 121 -2.07 -9.76 -10.07
CA GLU A 121 -3.08 -9.47 -11.08
C GLU A 121 -4.12 -8.48 -10.53
N ALA A 122 -4.79 -7.79 -11.44
CA ALA A 122 -5.84 -6.82 -11.12
C ALA A 122 -7.11 -7.21 -11.88
N ASN A 123 -8.23 -7.34 -11.16
CA ASN A 123 -9.51 -7.78 -11.72
C ASN A 123 -10.66 -6.89 -11.26
N THR A 124 -11.65 -6.70 -12.14
CA THR A 124 -12.92 -6.07 -11.80
C THR A 124 -13.82 -7.05 -11.04
N THR A 125 -14.59 -6.56 -10.07
CA THR A 125 -15.61 -7.34 -9.36
C THR A 125 -17.01 -7.04 -9.93
N SER A 126 -18.04 -7.73 -9.44
CA SER A 126 -19.44 -7.39 -9.75
C SER A 126 -20.03 -6.30 -8.86
N ILE A 127 -19.25 -5.74 -7.94
CA ILE A 127 -19.69 -4.73 -6.97
C ILE A 127 -19.51 -3.34 -7.59
N THR A 128 -20.56 -2.53 -7.56
CA THR A 128 -20.50 -1.13 -7.98
C THR A 128 -20.16 -0.21 -6.81
N CYS A 129 -19.52 0.90 -7.12
CA CYS A 129 -19.40 2.06 -6.24
C CYS A 129 -20.11 3.26 -6.90
N PRO A 130 -20.39 4.37 -6.19
CA PRO A 130 -21.24 5.44 -6.71
C PRO A 130 -20.88 5.96 -8.12
N ASN A 131 -19.58 5.96 -8.48
CA ASN A 131 -19.10 6.47 -9.76
C ASN A 131 -18.23 5.45 -10.53
N GLY A 132 -18.39 4.15 -10.29
CA GLY A 132 -17.61 3.13 -10.98
C GLY A 132 -17.88 1.72 -10.51
N THR A 133 -16.90 0.85 -10.72
CA THR A 133 -16.93 -0.55 -10.29
C THR A 133 -15.76 -0.81 -9.36
N ILE A 134 -16.00 -1.63 -8.34
CA ILE A 134 -14.94 -2.08 -7.44
C ILE A 134 -14.06 -3.07 -8.19
N ALA A 135 -12.77 -2.79 -8.20
CA ALA A 135 -11.71 -3.68 -8.60
C ALA A 135 -10.84 -4.06 -7.39
N HIS A 136 -9.99 -5.07 -7.57
CA HIS A 136 -9.00 -5.45 -6.58
C HIS A 136 -7.66 -5.79 -7.22
N ILE A 137 -6.58 -5.71 -6.44
CA ILE A 137 -5.23 -6.12 -6.84
C ILE A 137 -4.71 -7.12 -5.82
N GLY A 138 -4.05 -8.18 -6.29
CA GLY A 138 -3.58 -9.24 -5.41
C GLY A 138 -3.02 -10.44 -6.16
N PHE A 139 -3.05 -11.59 -5.50
CA PHE A 139 -2.47 -12.83 -6.00
C PHE A 139 -3.50 -13.94 -6.11
N ARG A 140 -3.56 -14.59 -7.26
CA ARG A 140 -4.38 -15.79 -7.47
C ARG A 140 -3.64 -17.03 -6.92
N LEU A 141 -4.13 -17.57 -5.82
CA LEU A 141 -3.62 -18.78 -5.19
C LEU A 141 -4.37 -19.99 -5.75
N GLN A 142 -3.66 -21.10 -5.97
CA GLN A 142 -4.22 -22.27 -6.65
C GLN A 142 -5.32 -22.95 -5.84
N ASN A 143 -5.12 -23.08 -4.52
CA ASN A 143 -6.02 -23.81 -3.63
C ASN A 143 -6.80 -22.87 -2.68
N SER A 144 -6.41 -21.59 -2.62
CA SER A 144 -6.87 -20.65 -1.59
C SER A 144 -7.57 -19.41 -2.16
N GLY A 145 -7.90 -19.42 -3.44
CA GLY A 145 -8.61 -18.32 -4.10
C GLY A 145 -7.75 -17.07 -4.27
N PHE A 146 -8.40 -15.91 -4.28
CA PHE A 146 -7.71 -14.63 -4.48
C PHE A 146 -7.27 -14.04 -3.13
N LEU A 147 -6.01 -13.64 -3.03
CA LEU A 147 -5.43 -12.96 -1.87
C LEU A 147 -5.20 -11.48 -2.22
N PRO A 148 -6.07 -10.56 -1.79
CA PRO A 148 -5.92 -9.15 -2.11
C PRO A 148 -4.76 -8.52 -1.33
N THR A 149 -4.05 -7.60 -1.99
CA THR A 149 -3.18 -6.60 -1.34
C THR A 149 -3.86 -5.24 -1.29
N ILE A 150 -4.69 -4.95 -2.29
CA ILE A 150 -5.62 -3.83 -2.35
C ILE A 150 -6.98 -4.46 -2.65
N ASP A 151 -7.83 -4.51 -1.64
CA ASP A 151 -9.10 -5.25 -1.62
C ASP A 151 -10.24 -4.50 -2.30
N GLU A 152 -10.22 -3.17 -2.27
CA GLU A 152 -11.24 -2.34 -2.92
C GLU A 152 -10.61 -1.14 -3.65
N ILE A 153 -10.93 -0.98 -4.93
CA ILE A 153 -10.57 0.16 -5.77
C ILE A 153 -11.83 0.59 -6.53
N CYS A 154 -12.39 1.75 -6.21
CA CYS A 154 -13.52 2.31 -6.95
C CYS A 154 -13.01 2.99 -8.23
N HIS A 155 -13.15 2.31 -9.38
CA HIS A 155 -12.59 2.75 -10.65
C HIS A 155 -13.68 2.95 -11.73
N ASN A 156 -13.55 4.05 -12.48
CA ASN A 156 -14.34 4.37 -13.64
C ASN A 156 -13.51 4.13 -14.90
N GLU A 157 -13.75 2.99 -15.57
CA GLU A 157 -13.01 2.60 -16.78
C GLU A 157 -13.26 3.56 -17.95
N THR A 158 -14.45 4.15 -18.06
CA THR A 158 -14.81 5.10 -19.13
C THR A 158 -14.00 6.38 -19.06
N LEU A 159 -13.77 6.89 -17.85
CA LEU A 159 -12.99 8.11 -17.60
C LEU A 159 -11.52 7.82 -17.32
N GLY A 160 -11.13 6.56 -17.12
CA GLY A 160 -9.81 6.19 -16.61
C GLY A 160 -9.51 6.82 -15.24
N GLN A 161 -10.55 6.98 -14.41
CA GLN A 161 -10.49 7.69 -13.13
C GLN A 161 -10.64 6.71 -11.97
N THR A 162 -9.71 6.72 -11.01
CA THR A 162 -9.91 6.06 -9.72
C THR A 162 -10.37 7.07 -8.68
N HIS A 163 -11.48 6.78 -8.02
CA HIS A 163 -12.03 7.65 -6.98
C HIS A 163 -11.36 7.41 -5.65
N TRP A 164 -11.16 6.15 -5.27
CA TRP A 164 -10.45 5.77 -4.05
C TRP A 164 -9.99 4.31 -4.09
N ALA A 165 -9.01 3.99 -3.25
CA ALA A 165 -8.54 2.64 -2.99
C ALA A 165 -8.39 2.41 -1.49
N HIS A 166 -8.65 1.18 -1.04
CA HIS A 166 -8.54 0.75 0.35
C HIS A 166 -7.28 -0.11 0.57
N SER A 167 -6.67 0.04 1.74
CA SER A 167 -5.56 -0.80 2.18
C SER A 167 -5.52 -0.90 3.70
N LYS A 168 -4.80 -1.90 4.19
CA LYS A 168 -4.51 -2.07 5.62
C LYS A 168 -3.02 -1.84 5.88
N VAL A 169 -2.71 -1.02 6.88
CA VAL A 169 -1.32 -0.72 7.25
C VAL A 169 -0.97 -1.38 8.59
N PRO A 170 -0.04 -2.36 8.61
CA PRO A 170 0.26 -3.13 9.81
C PRO A 170 1.14 -2.37 10.81
N ILE A 171 1.10 -2.77 12.08
CA ILE A 171 1.93 -2.20 13.15
C ILE A 171 3.43 -2.25 12.81
N SER A 172 3.89 -3.33 12.17
CA SER A 172 5.30 -3.56 11.85
C SER A 172 5.79 -2.82 10.60
N ILE A 173 4.97 -1.96 9.98
CA ILE A 173 5.28 -1.29 8.70
C ILE A 173 6.61 -0.51 8.68
N ARG A 174 7.14 -0.09 9.84
CA ARG A 174 8.45 0.58 9.93
C ARG A 174 9.64 -0.36 9.70
N LYS A 175 9.43 -1.67 9.77
CA LYS A 175 10.38 -2.74 9.46
C LYS A 175 10.05 -3.50 8.18
N ARG A 176 9.16 -2.95 7.34
CA ARG A 176 8.88 -3.47 6.00
C ARG A 176 10.17 -3.72 5.22
N GLN A 177 10.09 -4.66 4.29
CA GLN A 177 11.15 -4.85 3.31
C GLN A 177 11.27 -3.60 2.43
N ARG A 178 12.41 -3.45 1.77
CA ARG A 178 12.60 -2.38 0.79
C ARG A 178 12.74 -3.01 -0.59
N GLU A 179 11.74 -2.80 -1.43
CA GLU A 179 11.86 -3.10 -2.84
C GLU A 179 12.78 -2.07 -3.51
N LEU A 180 13.86 -2.55 -4.13
CA LEU A 180 14.87 -1.72 -4.78
C LEU A 180 14.57 -1.53 -6.26
N GLY A 181 13.79 -2.42 -6.89
CA GLY A 181 13.29 -2.22 -8.25
C GLY A 181 12.09 -1.26 -8.27
N LEU A 182 11.98 -0.44 -9.32
CA LEU A 182 10.74 0.26 -9.65
C LEU A 182 10.12 -0.45 -10.85
N PRO A 183 9.12 -1.34 -10.62
CA PRO A 183 8.35 -1.92 -11.71
C PRO A 183 7.71 -0.83 -12.57
N THR A 184 7.51 -1.15 -13.84
CA THR A 184 6.66 -0.36 -14.73
C THR A 184 5.20 -0.56 -14.35
N TYR A 185 4.40 0.50 -14.37
CA TYR A 185 2.96 0.41 -14.15
C TYR A 185 2.27 -0.45 -15.22
N SER A 186 1.41 -1.37 -14.78
CA SER A 186 0.52 -2.13 -15.65
C SER A 186 -0.83 -1.43 -15.80
N THR A 187 -1.42 -1.50 -16.99
CA THR A 187 -2.80 -1.06 -17.25
C THR A 187 -3.82 -2.07 -16.75
N GLY A 188 -3.46 -3.36 -16.67
CA GLY A 188 -4.44 -4.43 -16.53
C GLY A 188 -5.53 -4.37 -17.62
N PRO A 189 -6.73 -4.93 -17.35
CA PRO A 189 -7.86 -4.91 -18.29
C PRO A 189 -8.65 -3.58 -18.37
N PHE A 190 -8.26 -2.54 -17.62
CA PHE A 190 -9.13 -1.39 -17.29
C PHE A 190 -9.11 -0.21 -18.27
N TYR A 191 -8.21 -0.21 -19.25
CA TYR A 191 -7.97 0.94 -20.14
C TYR A 191 -8.12 0.59 -21.62
N GLN A 192 -9.19 -0.15 -21.99
CA GLN A 192 -9.35 -0.65 -23.36
C GLN A 192 -9.44 0.48 -24.41
N ASN A 193 -10.11 1.59 -24.07
CA ASN A 193 -10.33 2.74 -24.97
C ASN A 193 -9.47 3.97 -24.63
N ILE A 194 -8.51 3.82 -23.70
CA ILE A 194 -7.67 4.91 -23.21
C ILE A 194 -6.21 4.47 -23.34
N SER A 195 -5.38 5.25 -24.03
CA SER A 195 -3.94 4.99 -24.12
C SER A 195 -3.23 5.41 -22.84
N MET A 196 -3.46 4.66 -21.75
CA MET A 196 -2.86 4.87 -20.44
C MET A 196 -1.41 4.35 -20.44
N ASN A 197 -0.44 5.26 -20.35
CA ASN A 197 0.98 4.94 -20.43
C ASN A 197 1.82 6.08 -19.81
N PRO A 198 3.15 5.91 -19.63
CA PRO A 198 3.99 6.93 -19.01
C PRO A 198 4.06 8.25 -19.80
N TRP A 199 3.76 8.24 -21.11
CA TRP A 199 3.83 9.43 -21.94
C TRP A 199 2.85 10.52 -21.49
N ILE A 200 1.66 10.15 -21.00
CA ILE A 200 0.64 11.13 -20.59
C ILE A 200 1.10 11.99 -19.40
N PHE A 201 2.02 11.46 -18.59
CA PHE A 201 2.60 12.12 -17.43
C PHE A 201 3.88 12.92 -17.73
N THR A 202 4.32 12.96 -18.99
CA THR A 202 5.46 13.80 -19.39
C THR A 202 5.08 15.27 -19.46
N LYS A 203 6.02 16.15 -19.08
CA LYS A 203 5.86 17.61 -19.25
C LYS A 203 5.45 17.99 -20.66
N GLN A 204 6.08 17.38 -21.67
CA GLN A 204 5.80 17.67 -23.07
C GLN A 204 4.34 17.38 -23.44
N ASN A 205 3.82 16.20 -23.09
CA ASN A 205 2.43 15.86 -23.36
C ASN A 205 1.47 16.79 -22.61
N GLN A 206 1.74 17.06 -21.33
CA GLN A 206 0.89 17.93 -20.52
C GLN A 206 0.85 19.36 -21.03
N GLN A 207 1.99 19.92 -21.46
CA GLN A 207 2.02 21.24 -22.08
C GLN A 207 1.15 21.28 -23.34
N SER A 208 1.26 20.26 -24.21
CA SER A 208 0.41 20.16 -25.41
C SER A 208 -1.07 20.10 -25.03
N ARG A 209 -1.41 19.22 -24.09
CA ARG A 209 -2.77 19.00 -23.63
C ARG A 209 -3.39 20.26 -22.99
N LEU A 210 -2.68 20.91 -22.07
CA LEU A 210 -3.17 22.12 -21.42
C LEU A 210 -3.24 23.31 -22.39
N ARG A 211 -2.42 23.37 -23.45
CA ARG A 211 -2.58 24.41 -24.49
C ARG A 211 -3.92 24.27 -25.20
N THR A 212 -4.35 23.04 -25.48
CA THR A 212 -5.68 22.77 -26.05
C THR A 212 -6.79 23.15 -25.07
N LEU A 213 -6.69 22.73 -23.81
CA LEU A 213 -7.72 22.98 -22.79
C LEU A 213 -7.86 24.49 -22.45
N LEU A 214 -6.74 25.17 -22.24
CA LEU A 214 -6.72 26.55 -21.76
C LEU A 214 -6.70 27.59 -22.89
N ASN A 215 -6.49 27.13 -24.13
CA ASN A 215 -6.35 27.98 -25.32
C ASN A 215 -5.35 29.14 -25.09
N SER A 216 -4.19 28.84 -24.50
CA SER A 216 -3.14 29.82 -24.19
C SER A 216 -1.79 29.17 -23.89
N THR A 217 -0.77 29.50 -24.68
CA THR A 217 0.62 29.12 -24.38
C THR A 217 1.15 29.83 -23.14
N ALA A 218 0.85 31.13 -22.99
CA ALA A 218 1.35 31.93 -21.86
C ALA A 218 0.84 31.41 -20.50
N LEU A 219 -0.43 30.97 -20.42
CA LEU A 219 -0.95 30.35 -19.20
C LEU A 219 -0.25 29.02 -18.91
N VAL A 220 -0.02 28.21 -19.95
CA VAL A 220 0.67 26.93 -19.80
C VAL A 220 2.11 27.11 -19.33
N ASP A 221 2.83 28.12 -19.81
CA ASP A 221 4.20 28.39 -19.38
C ASP A 221 4.28 28.85 -17.90
N ILE A 222 3.18 29.37 -17.34
CA ILE A 222 3.05 29.68 -15.90
C ILE A 222 2.84 28.38 -15.09
N TYR A 223 1.96 27.50 -15.55
CA TYR A 223 1.61 26.28 -14.80
C TYR A 223 2.64 25.15 -14.99
N ILE A 224 3.13 24.95 -16.21
CA ILE A 224 4.09 23.91 -16.61
C ILE A 224 5.23 24.58 -17.40
N PRO A 225 6.11 25.35 -16.75
CA PRO A 225 7.29 25.93 -17.36
C PRO A 225 8.23 24.84 -17.92
N ASN A 226 9.04 25.22 -18.91
CA ASN A 226 10.02 24.31 -19.54
C ASN A 226 11.05 23.78 -18.52
N ALA A 227 11.50 24.64 -17.60
CA ALA A 227 12.42 24.30 -16.53
C ALA A 227 11.68 24.08 -15.20
N GLY A 228 12.24 23.23 -14.33
CA GLY A 228 11.68 22.95 -13.01
C GLY A 228 10.70 21.78 -12.97
N ASP A 229 10.06 21.62 -11.82
CA ASP A 229 9.30 20.41 -11.45
C ASP A 229 7.78 20.63 -11.35
N SER A 230 7.25 21.68 -11.99
CA SER A 230 5.81 21.93 -12.03
C SER A 230 5.16 21.14 -13.16
N TYR A 231 4.69 19.93 -12.84
CA TYR A 231 3.93 19.06 -13.72
C TYR A 231 3.21 17.99 -12.91
N LEU A 232 2.24 17.33 -13.52
CA LEU A 232 1.47 16.25 -12.89
C LEU A 232 2.22 14.92 -13.01
N VAL A 233 2.18 14.12 -11.96
CA VAL A 233 2.78 12.79 -11.89
C VAL A 233 1.75 11.77 -11.43
N GLU A 234 2.02 10.50 -11.70
CA GLU A 234 1.31 9.37 -11.13
C GLU A 234 1.54 9.35 -9.61
N SER A 235 0.50 9.64 -8.82
CA SER A 235 0.54 9.43 -7.38
C SER A 235 -0.23 8.18 -7.02
N MET A 236 0.43 7.22 -6.38
CA MET A 236 -0.24 6.02 -5.86
C MET A 236 -1.25 6.41 -4.78
N LEU A 237 -2.43 5.77 -4.79
CA LEU A 237 -3.42 5.87 -3.72
C LEU A 237 -3.00 4.98 -2.54
N VAL A 238 -2.64 3.74 -2.85
CA VAL A 238 -1.97 2.83 -1.92
C VAL A 238 -0.49 2.76 -2.29
N PRO A 239 0.40 3.50 -1.58
CA PRO A 239 1.81 3.54 -1.90
C PRO A 239 2.49 2.22 -1.53
N LYS A 240 3.55 1.85 -2.24
CA LYS A 240 4.33 0.64 -1.91
C LYS A 240 4.87 0.69 -0.48
N GLU A 241 5.15 1.88 0.07
CA GLU A 241 5.66 2.03 1.42
C GLU A 241 4.64 1.66 2.51
N ASP A 242 3.35 1.55 2.17
CA ASP A 242 2.29 1.06 3.04
C ASP A 242 2.17 -0.48 3.00
N MET A 243 2.93 -1.15 2.11
CA MET A 243 3.03 -2.60 2.00
C MET A 243 4.27 -3.16 2.70
N PHE A 244 4.12 -4.30 3.40
CA PHE A 244 5.19 -4.85 4.21
C PHE A 244 6.21 -5.69 3.40
N TYR A 245 5.73 -6.63 2.59
CA TYR A 245 6.57 -7.52 1.78
C TYR A 245 6.83 -6.96 0.38
N GLN A 246 7.97 -7.29 -0.23
CA GLN A 246 8.34 -6.89 -1.59
C GLN A 246 7.30 -7.30 -2.64
N ALA A 247 6.72 -8.51 -2.53
CA ALA A 247 5.66 -8.93 -3.43
C ALA A 247 4.43 -8.00 -3.32
N GLN A 248 4.03 -7.62 -2.11
CA GLN A 248 2.95 -6.65 -1.90
C GLN A 248 3.33 -5.27 -2.46
N GLN A 249 4.58 -4.82 -2.27
CA GLN A 249 5.08 -3.57 -2.84
C GLN A 249 4.99 -3.53 -4.36
N ARG A 250 5.37 -4.63 -5.04
CA ARG A 250 5.28 -4.73 -6.50
C ARG A 250 3.82 -4.72 -6.99
N SER A 251 2.89 -5.22 -6.16
CA SER A 251 1.47 -5.23 -6.52
C SER A 251 0.84 -3.83 -6.61
N THR A 252 1.47 -2.78 -6.06
CA THR A 252 0.88 -1.42 -6.11
C THR A 252 1.08 -0.71 -7.47
N PHE A 253 1.84 -1.32 -8.39
CA PHE A 253 2.21 -0.74 -9.69
C PHE A 253 1.17 -1.02 -10.79
N PHE A 254 -0.07 -0.61 -10.55
CA PHE A 254 -1.13 -0.56 -11.57
C PHE A 254 -1.67 0.86 -11.69
N TYR A 255 -2.00 1.31 -12.91
CA TYR A 255 -2.56 2.66 -13.10
C TYR A 255 -3.89 2.87 -12.40
N ILE A 256 -4.69 1.81 -12.19
CA ILE A 256 -5.93 1.93 -11.40
C ILE A 256 -5.67 2.28 -9.93
N ASN A 257 -4.43 2.12 -9.43
CA ASN A 257 -4.03 2.55 -8.10
C ASN A 257 -3.37 3.95 -8.12
N THR A 258 -3.55 4.75 -9.17
CA THR A 258 -2.95 6.09 -9.26
C THR A 258 -3.96 7.17 -9.59
N VAL A 259 -3.63 8.40 -9.20
CA VAL A 259 -4.31 9.63 -9.64
C VAL A 259 -3.28 10.69 -10.03
N PRO A 260 -3.61 11.61 -10.96
CA PRO A 260 -2.73 12.73 -11.29
C PRO A 260 -2.57 13.72 -10.13
N VAL A 261 -1.33 13.98 -9.71
CA VAL A 261 -1.03 14.95 -8.65
C VAL A 261 0.12 15.84 -9.06
N TRP A 262 0.06 17.13 -8.75
CA TRP A 262 1.19 18.02 -8.98
C TRP A 262 2.42 17.52 -8.22
N LYS A 263 3.56 17.40 -8.92
CA LYS A 263 4.78 16.83 -8.34
C LYS A 263 5.21 17.53 -7.05
N SER A 264 5.11 18.86 -6.98
CA SER A 264 5.44 19.63 -5.78
C SER A 264 4.55 19.29 -4.58
N ILE A 265 3.31 18.85 -4.81
CA ILE A 265 2.37 18.39 -3.78
C ILE A 265 2.68 16.95 -3.39
N ARG A 266 2.84 16.08 -4.41
CA ARG A 266 3.13 14.66 -4.23
C ARG A 266 4.40 14.45 -3.41
N ASP A 267 5.47 15.16 -3.74
CA ASP A 267 6.78 14.99 -3.08
C ASP A 267 6.86 15.64 -1.69
N GLN A 268 5.93 16.55 -1.37
CA GLN A 268 5.95 17.34 -0.13
C GLN A 268 4.82 16.94 0.83
N ASN A 269 3.78 17.76 1.00
CA ASN A 269 2.80 17.54 2.08
C ASN A 269 2.02 16.24 1.87
N TRP A 270 1.80 15.80 0.64
CA TRP A 270 1.14 14.52 0.40
C TRP A 270 2.00 13.32 0.85
N ASN A 271 3.28 13.29 0.48
CA ASN A 271 4.24 12.31 0.99
C ASN A 271 4.37 12.37 2.53
N LEU A 272 4.32 13.57 3.12
CA LEU A 272 4.31 13.73 4.56
C LEU A 272 3.07 13.11 5.22
N VAL A 273 1.88 13.29 4.65
CA VAL A 273 0.64 12.63 5.11
C VAL A 273 0.84 11.11 5.15
N GLU A 274 1.37 10.51 4.08
CA GLU A 274 1.67 9.07 4.06
C GLU A 274 2.66 8.64 5.14
N GLN A 275 3.72 9.42 5.37
CA GLN A 275 4.68 9.16 6.45
C GLN A 275 4.05 9.25 7.84
N ILE A 276 3.11 10.19 8.05
CA ILE A 276 2.35 10.32 9.29
C ILE A 276 1.48 9.09 9.51
N VAL A 277 0.74 8.63 8.48
CA VAL A 277 -0.11 7.44 8.59
C VAL A 277 0.71 6.22 8.98
N ARG A 278 1.85 5.96 8.34
CA ARG A 278 2.75 4.85 8.74
C ARG A 278 3.29 5.01 10.16
N LYS A 279 3.60 6.23 10.59
CA LYS A 279 4.04 6.51 11.97
C LYS A 279 2.92 6.23 12.97
N VAL A 280 1.68 6.58 12.67
CA VAL A 280 0.53 6.31 13.53
C VAL A 280 0.24 4.81 13.56
N ALA A 281 0.16 4.14 12.40
CA ALA A 281 -0.04 2.69 12.31
C ALA A 281 0.97 1.91 13.17
N SER A 282 2.23 2.34 13.17
CA SER A 282 3.28 1.71 13.98
C SER A 282 3.10 1.82 15.51
N LYS A 283 2.11 2.57 15.98
CA LYS A 283 1.78 2.71 17.40
C LYS A 283 0.44 2.05 17.76
N GLN A 284 -0.25 1.47 16.78
CA GLN A 284 -1.55 0.86 16.97
C GLN A 284 -1.39 -0.65 17.12
N PRO A 285 -2.08 -1.30 18.06
CA PRO A 285 -1.98 -2.74 18.27
C PRO A 285 -2.61 -3.57 17.15
N ILE A 286 -3.36 -2.91 16.26
CA ILE A 286 -4.04 -3.49 15.10
C ILE A 286 -3.60 -2.79 13.81
N GLU A 287 -3.92 -3.39 12.68
CA GLU A 287 -3.80 -2.71 11.39
C GLU A 287 -4.76 -1.51 11.31
N LEU A 288 -4.33 -0.45 10.63
CA LEU A 288 -5.20 0.68 10.30
C LEU A 288 -5.83 0.46 8.93
N ASP A 289 -7.14 0.64 8.83
CA ASP A 289 -7.84 0.74 7.55
C ASP A 289 -7.62 2.13 6.97
N VAL A 290 -7.23 2.20 5.70
CA VAL A 290 -6.86 3.44 5.01
C VAL A 290 -7.51 3.49 3.64
N TRP A 291 -8.45 4.41 3.47
CA TRP A 291 -8.99 4.77 2.16
C TRP A 291 -8.31 6.03 1.66
N THR A 292 -7.79 5.97 0.43
CA THR A 292 -7.08 7.09 -0.19
C THR A 292 -7.68 7.36 -1.56
N GLY A 293 -7.94 8.62 -1.88
CA GLY A 293 -8.65 8.95 -3.11
C GLY A 293 -8.60 10.41 -3.51
N GLY A 294 -9.35 10.72 -4.56
CA GLY A 294 -9.53 12.07 -5.10
C GLY A 294 -10.98 12.54 -5.03
N ILE A 295 -11.20 13.83 -4.75
CA ILE A 295 -12.53 14.46 -4.70
C ILE A 295 -12.58 15.61 -5.71
N GLY A 296 -13.64 15.64 -6.52
CA GLY A 296 -13.89 16.66 -7.54
C GLY A 296 -12.82 16.69 -8.64
N ASN A 297 -13.00 17.57 -9.62
CA ASN A 297 -12.04 17.75 -10.70
C ASN A 297 -11.36 19.12 -10.59
N LEU A 298 -10.04 19.17 -10.76
CA LEU A 298 -9.26 20.39 -10.78
C LEU A 298 -9.66 21.22 -12.00
N THR A 299 -9.93 22.50 -11.79
CA THR A 299 -10.17 23.47 -12.86
C THR A 299 -9.12 24.58 -12.82
N LEU A 300 -8.67 25.03 -13.98
CA LEU A 300 -7.88 26.26 -14.14
C LEU A 300 -8.60 27.21 -15.08
N ASN A 301 -8.38 28.51 -14.92
CA ASN A 301 -8.97 29.50 -15.83
C ASN A 301 -8.30 29.42 -17.21
N ASN A 302 -9.11 29.37 -18.26
CA ASN A 302 -8.63 29.47 -19.64
C ASN A 302 -8.36 30.93 -20.05
N SER A 303 -7.98 31.16 -21.31
CA SER A 303 -7.71 32.51 -21.84
C SER A 303 -8.88 33.48 -21.79
N GLN A 304 -10.11 32.99 -21.61
CA GLN A 304 -11.33 33.79 -21.47
C GLN A 304 -11.73 34.00 -20.00
N GLY A 305 -10.96 33.45 -19.05
CA GLY A 305 -11.27 33.51 -17.62
C GLY A 305 -12.29 32.47 -17.15
N ASN A 306 -12.73 31.56 -18.03
CA ASN A 306 -13.68 30.51 -17.68
C ASN A 306 -12.95 29.33 -17.01
N ALA A 307 -13.55 28.75 -15.98
CA ALA A 307 -13.03 27.56 -15.32
C ALA A 307 -13.08 26.34 -16.28
N THR A 308 -11.93 25.73 -16.54
CA THR A 308 -11.78 24.57 -17.42
C THR A 308 -11.19 23.40 -16.67
N THR A 309 -11.87 22.24 -16.72
CA THR A 309 -11.42 20.99 -16.10
C THR A 309 -10.11 20.52 -16.72
N ILE A 310 -9.17 20.11 -15.87
CA ILE A 310 -7.87 19.58 -16.30
C ILE A 310 -7.93 18.06 -16.44
N THR A 311 -7.58 17.57 -17.61
CA THR A 311 -7.52 16.15 -17.97
C THR A 311 -6.23 15.84 -18.72
N LEU A 312 -5.68 14.63 -18.57
CA LEU A 312 -4.36 14.30 -19.12
C LEU A 312 -4.38 13.70 -20.52
N ALA A 313 -5.53 13.18 -20.97
CA ALA A 313 -5.63 12.49 -22.25
C ALA A 313 -7.03 12.63 -22.86
N THR A 314 -7.16 12.13 -24.09
CA THR A 314 -8.45 11.86 -24.75
C THR A 314 -8.56 10.36 -25.03
N ASN A 315 -9.78 9.82 -25.01
CA ASN A 315 -10.04 8.46 -25.44
C ASN A 315 -10.08 8.34 -26.98
N GLY A 316 -10.34 7.15 -27.51
CA GLY A 316 -10.43 6.90 -28.96
C GLY A 316 -11.53 7.69 -29.69
N GLU A 317 -12.50 8.26 -28.96
CA GLU A 317 -13.60 9.07 -29.50
C GLU A 317 -13.32 10.58 -29.39
N GLY A 318 -12.17 10.97 -28.82
CA GLY A 318 -11.81 12.37 -28.58
C GLY A 318 -12.38 12.97 -27.30
N ASN A 319 -13.05 12.17 -26.46
CA ASN A 319 -13.57 12.62 -25.17
C ASN A 319 -12.44 12.76 -24.14
N ASP A 320 -12.53 13.80 -23.31
CA ASP A 320 -11.57 14.08 -22.24
C ASP A 320 -11.59 12.99 -21.16
N VAL A 321 -10.42 12.43 -20.84
CA VAL A 321 -10.25 11.34 -19.86
C VAL A 321 -9.02 11.55 -18.99
N VAL A 322 -8.91 10.77 -17.92
CA VAL A 322 -7.88 10.88 -16.87
C VAL A 322 -7.95 12.28 -16.23
N PRO A 323 -9.08 12.61 -15.56
CA PRO A 323 -9.24 13.88 -14.88
C PRO A 323 -8.29 14.00 -13.69
N VAL A 324 -7.83 15.23 -13.44
CA VAL A 324 -7.01 15.55 -12.28
C VAL A 324 -7.94 15.84 -11.09
N PRO A 325 -7.83 15.13 -9.95
CA PRO A 325 -8.69 15.41 -8.80
C PRO A 325 -8.39 16.80 -8.22
N ARG A 326 -9.41 17.53 -7.75
CA ARG A 326 -9.23 18.83 -7.09
C ARG A 326 -8.64 18.69 -5.70
N PHE A 327 -9.09 17.68 -4.95
CA PHE A 327 -8.59 17.36 -3.61
C PHE A 327 -8.11 15.93 -3.57
N LEU A 328 -7.10 15.67 -2.77
CA LEU A 328 -6.70 14.34 -2.33
C LEU A 328 -7.18 14.14 -0.90
N PHE A 329 -7.60 12.93 -0.56
CA PHE A 329 -7.89 12.59 0.82
C PHE A 329 -7.22 11.28 1.24
N LYS A 330 -6.83 11.20 2.52
CA LYS A 330 -6.44 9.95 3.17
C LYS A 330 -7.24 9.80 4.46
N TYR A 331 -8.19 8.89 4.44
CA TYR A 331 -9.13 8.57 5.51
C TYR A 331 -8.64 7.34 6.26
N VAL A 332 -8.26 7.54 7.52
CA VAL A 332 -7.56 6.54 8.34
C VAL A 332 -8.42 6.18 9.54
N MET A 333 -8.63 4.88 9.76
CA MET A 333 -9.44 4.36 10.84
C MET A 333 -8.73 3.24 11.61
N ASN A 334 -8.75 3.35 12.94
CA ASN A 334 -8.64 2.20 13.82
C ASN A 334 -10.08 1.74 14.14
N LYS A 335 -10.56 0.70 13.47
CA LYS A 335 -11.94 0.21 13.63
C LYS A 335 -12.25 -0.32 15.03
N ILE A 336 -11.27 -0.92 15.72
CA ILE A 336 -11.48 -1.51 17.06
C ILE A 336 -11.56 -0.42 18.13
N ALA A 337 -10.64 0.55 18.10
CA ALA A 337 -10.67 1.68 19.02
C ALA A 337 -11.74 2.73 18.65
N ASN A 338 -12.36 2.60 17.48
CA ASN A 338 -13.27 3.57 16.88
C ASN A 338 -12.66 4.99 16.88
N THR A 339 -11.42 5.10 16.42
CA THR A 339 -10.70 6.37 16.31
C THR A 339 -10.26 6.62 14.88
N GLY A 340 -10.48 7.82 14.38
CA GLY A 340 -10.28 8.17 12.98
C GLY A 340 -9.72 9.56 12.74
N ILE A 341 -9.14 9.75 11.56
CA ILE A 341 -8.78 11.06 11.04
C ILE A 341 -8.79 11.04 9.52
N VAL A 342 -9.13 12.18 8.92
CA VAL A 342 -9.04 12.39 7.49
C VAL A 342 -8.04 13.50 7.23
N PHE A 343 -7.08 13.27 6.35
CA PHE A 343 -6.24 14.31 5.78
C PHE A 343 -6.81 14.71 4.43
N ILE A 344 -6.87 16.01 4.14
CA ILE A 344 -7.30 16.55 2.85
C ILE A 344 -6.23 17.50 2.34
N THR A 345 -5.81 17.30 1.09
CA THR A 345 -4.81 18.14 0.42
C THR A 345 -5.41 18.75 -0.85
N VAL A 346 -5.28 20.06 -1.01
CA VAL A 346 -5.67 20.77 -2.24
C VAL A 346 -4.64 20.45 -3.32
N ASN A 347 -5.06 19.81 -4.41
CA ASN A 347 -4.19 19.40 -5.53
C ASN A 347 -3.99 20.55 -6.53
N ASN A 348 -3.56 21.72 -6.04
CA ASN A 348 -3.25 22.87 -6.87
C ASN A 348 -2.16 23.73 -6.20
N PRO A 349 -0.90 23.69 -6.68
CA PRO A 349 0.18 24.46 -6.09
C PRO A 349 0.13 25.95 -6.46
N HIS A 350 -0.78 26.35 -7.35
CA HIS A 350 -0.92 27.71 -7.87
C HIS A 350 -2.00 28.52 -7.15
N VAL A 351 -2.62 27.98 -6.09
CA VAL A 351 -3.57 28.74 -5.27
C VAL A 351 -2.83 29.87 -4.53
N THR A 352 -3.29 31.10 -4.72
CA THR A 352 -2.70 32.29 -4.08
C THR A 352 -3.30 32.56 -2.70
N ALA A 353 -4.55 32.15 -2.50
CA ALA A 353 -5.25 32.22 -1.23
C ALA A 353 -6.18 31.01 -1.09
N ILE A 354 -6.25 30.46 0.13
CA ILE A 354 -7.19 29.40 0.48
C ILE A 354 -8.55 30.03 0.77
N THR A 355 -9.59 29.51 0.15
CA THR A 355 -10.97 29.99 0.30
C THR A 355 -11.83 28.99 1.05
N VAL A 356 -13.06 29.37 1.42
CA VAL A 356 -14.05 28.46 2.02
C VAL A 356 -14.31 27.25 1.12
N SER A 357 -14.22 27.42 -0.21
CA SER A 357 -14.43 26.32 -1.17
C SER A 357 -13.30 25.27 -1.16
N ASP A 358 -12.17 25.58 -0.52
CA ASP A 358 -11.02 24.68 -0.39
C ASP A 358 -11.03 23.90 0.93
N ILE A 359 -12.00 24.18 1.81
CA ILE A 359 -12.20 23.54 3.11
C ILE A 359 -13.48 22.68 3.05
N LEU A 360 -13.30 21.36 2.96
CA LEU A 360 -14.37 20.38 2.77
C LEU A 360 -15.01 19.89 4.08
N CYS A 361 -14.42 20.26 5.22
CA CYS A 361 -14.85 19.81 6.53
C CYS A 361 -14.37 20.71 7.65
N GLN A 362 -14.97 20.54 8.83
CA GLN A 362 -14.51 21.26 10.03
C GLN A 362 -13.08 20.83 10.37
N THR A 363 -12.16 21.80 10.36
CA THR A 363 -10.74 21.52 10.55
C THR A 363 -10.42 21.15 12.00
N TYR A 364 -9.61 20.11 12.17
CA TYR A 364 -9.08 19.68 13.45
C TYR A 364 -7.78 20.45 13.75
N ALA A 365 -7.90 21.51 14.55
CA ALA A 365 -6.83 22.48 14.82
C ALA A 365 -5.50 21.86 15.29
N LYS A 366 -5.55 20.74 16.02
CA LYS A 366 -4.36 20.02 16.49
C LYS A 366 -3.44 19.61 15.33
N CYS A 367 -4.00 19.31 14.16
CA CYS A 367 -3.21 18.95 12.99
C CYS A 367 -2.32 20.09 12.51
N ALA A 368 -2.84 21.32 12.48
CA ALA A 368 -2.08 22.50 12.09
C ALA A 368 -0.95 22.81 13.09
N ILE A 369 -1.17 22.54 14.38
CA ILE A 369 -0.14 22.70 15.42
C ILE A 369 0.99 21.66 15.24
N LEU A 370 0.61 20.40 14.97
CA LEU A 370 1.58 19.31 14.80
C LEU A 370 2.36 19.40 13.48
N TYR A 371 1.76 19.98 12.44
CA TYR A 371 2.28 20.00 11.07
C TYR A 371 2.10 21.39 10.42
N PRO A 372 2.83 22.44 10.89
CA PRO A 372 2.70 23.80 10.36
C PRO A 372 2.99 23.93 8.85
N GLN A 373 3.81 23.04 8.29
CA GLN A 373 4.12 22.96 6.86
C GLN A 373 2.90 22.71 5.97
N PHE A 374 1.82 22.16 6.53
CA PHE A 374 0.57 21.95 5.82
C PHE A 374 -0.08 23.25 5.32
N ASN A 375 0.31 24.41 5.87
CA ASN A 375 -0.17 25.72 5.40
C ASN A 375 0.52 26.22 4.11
N ILE A 376 1.54 25.51 3.60
CA ILE A 376 2.32 25.95 2.43
C ILE A 376 1.66 25.46 1.15
N ALA A 377 0.92 26.34 0.46
CA ALA A 377 0.14 26.01 -0.74
C ALA A 377 0.93 25.32 -1.86
N ILE A 378 2.14 25.82 -2.17
CA ILE A 378 2.99 25.24 -3.24
C ILE A 378 3.43 23.79 -2.95
N GLN A 379 3.45 23.42 -1.67
CA GLN A 379 3.75 22.06 -1.17
C GLN A 379 2.49 21.20 -1.04
N GLY A 380 1.31 21.75 -1.35
CA GLY A 380 0.00 21.16 -1.16
C GLY A 380 -0.62 21.59 0.16
N TYR A 381 -1.47 22.62 0.13
CA TYR A 381 -2.21 23.02 1.32
C TYR A 381 -2.99 21.82 1.86
N THR A 382 -2.76 21.49 3.12
CA THR A 382 -3.30 20.29 3.76
C THR A 382 -3.97 20.65 5.08
N TYR A 383 -5.03 19.94 5.43
CA TYR A 383 -5.67 20.06 6.72
C TYR A 383 -6.26 18.70 7.09
N CYS A 384 -6.71 18.60 8.33
CA CYS A 384 -7.25 17.36 8.84
C CYS A 384 -8.64 17.60 9.41
N CYS A 385 -9.48 16.57 9.37
CA CYS A 385 -10.83 16.59 9.88
C CYS A 385 -11.08 15.35 10.74
N THR A 386 -12.00 15.49 11.68
CA THR A 386 -12.53 14.34 12.41
C THR A 386 -13.43 13.51 11.49
N VAL A 387 -13.80 12.31 11.92
CA VAL A 387 -14.59 11.35 11.12
C VAL A 387 -16.06 11.30 11.56
N ASP A 388 -16.34 11.81 12.75
CA ASP A 388 -17.66 11.78 13.37
C ASP A 388 -18.72 12.56 12.57
N SER A 389 -19.99 12.39 12.95
CA SER A 389 -21.12 13.01 12.25
C SER A 389 -21.06 14.54 12.17
N GLY A 390 -20.33 15.21 13.07
CA GLY A 390 -20.16 16.66 13.06
C GLY A 390 -19.13 17.19 12.06
N SER A 391 -18.29 16.33 11.48
CA SER A 391 -17.11 16.77 10.71
C SER A 391 -17.43 17.30 9.31
N GLN A 392 -18.67 17.18 8.83
CA GLN A 392 -19.09 17.36 7.42
C GLN A 392 -18.45 16.38 6.43
N PHE A 393 -17.22 15.91 6.67
CA PHE A 393 -16.60 14.85 5.88
C PHE A 393 -17.40 13.55 5.95
N PHE A 394 -18.16 13.31 7.03
CA PHE A 394 -19.12 12.21 7.13
C PHE A 394 -20.02 12.10 5.87
N ASN A 395 -20.60 13.21 5.41
CA ASN A 395 -21.46 13.22 4.23
C ASN A 395 -20.67 13.00 2.93
N ILE A 396 -19.42 13.46 2.88
CA ILE A 396 -18.52 13.21 1.75
C ILE A 396 -18.19 11.73 1.66
N ALA A 397 -17.87 11.10 2.79
CA ALA A 397 -17.59 9.67 2.86
C ALA A 397 -18.80 8.84 2.37
N ASP A 398 -20.00 9.16 2.86
CA ASP A 398 -21.24 8.50 2.45
C ASP A 398 -21.48 8.62 0.93
N ASN A 399 -21.35 9.84 0.38
CA ASN A 399 -21.52 10.09 -1.06
C ASN A 399 -20.46 9.39 -1.93
N LEU A 400 -19.27 9.12 -1.39
CA LEU A 400 -18.23 8.35 -2.07
C LEU A 400 -18.42 6.83 -1.93
N GLY A 401 -19.41 6.38 -1.17
CA GLY A 401 -19.63 4.97 -0.84
C GLY A 401 -18.59 4.40 0.13
N LEU A 402 -17.93 5.27 0.91
CA LEU A 402 -16.96 4.87 1.93
C LEU A 402 -17.68 4.51 3.25
N PRO A 403 -17.10 3.63 4.09
CA PRO A 403 -17.63 3.37 5.41
C PRO A 403 -17.68 4.63 6.28
N THR A 404 -18.77 4.79 7.05
CA THR A 404 -18.97 5.93 7.94
C THR A 404 -18.88 5.51 9.42
N PHE A 405 -18.30 6.37 10.27
CA PHE A 405 -18.16 6.11 11.71
C PHE A 405 -18.64 7.33 12.51
N PRO A 406 -19.96 7.47 12.74
CA PRO A 406 -20.58 8.69 13.25
C PRO A 406 -20.12 9.08 14.66
N THR A 407 -19.57 8.13 15.44
CA THR A 407 -19.14 8.33 16.83
C THR A 407 -17.63 8.26 17.02
N ALA A 408 -16.85 8.18 15.93
CA ALA A 408 -15.42 7.98 16.00
C ALA A 408 -14.70 9.15 16.68
N GLN A 409 -13.76 8.84 17.58
CA GLN A 409 -12.92 9.84 18.23
C GLN A 409 -11.71 10.20 17.36
N PRO A 410 -11.06 11.37 17.55
CA PRO A 410 -9.86 11.71 16.79
C PRO A 410 -8.70 10.73 17.03
N LEU A 411 -8.05 10.29 15.95
CA LEU A 411 -6.92 9.33 16.02
C LEU A 411 -5.60 9.94 16.55
N ILE A 412 -5.39 11.25 16.41
CA ILE A 412 -4.14 11.95 16.80
C ILE A 412 -4.34 13.15 17.71
#